data_AF-A0A8S4QHF6-F1
#
_entry.id   AF-A0A8S4QHF6-F1
#
_cell.length_a   1.000
_cell.length_b   1.000
_cell.length_c   1.000
_cell.angle_alpha   90.00
_cell.angle_beta   90.00
_cell.angle_gamma   90.00
#
_symmetry.space_group_name_H-M   'P 1'
#
loop_
_entity.id
_entity.type
_entity.pdbx_description
1 polymer ?
#
loop_
_entity_poly.entity_id
_entity_poly.type
_entity_poly.pdbx_seq_one_letter_code
_entity_poly.pdbx_strand_id
1 'polypeptide(L)'
;EYRIGLKFNEQHIPDSPFKVYISPAVGDAHLLEVAQFPDNAQVDKPTQFYIRLNGAKGSLDGRVSVIYVLESPFRISITLRIDDTHLFEVV
;
A
#
# COMPACT_ATOMS: atom_id res chain seq x y z
N GLU A 1 -1.16 6.43 -20.87
CA GLU A 1 0.28 6.32 -20.57
C GLU A 1 0.83 7.72 -20.37
N TYR A 2 1.43 8.00 -19.21
CA TYR A 2 1.93 9.34 -18.87
C TYR A 2 3.45 9.33 -18.76
N ARG A 3 4.07 10.43 -19.19
CA ARG A 3 5.53 10.62 -19.14
C ARG A 3 5.83 11.99 -18.55
N ILE A 4 6.79 12.04 -17.63
CA ILE A 4 7.25 13.29 -17.02
C ILE A 4 8.62 13.65 -17.60
N GLY A 5 8.68 14.81 -18.26
CA GLY A 5 9.93 15.40 -18.71
C GLY A 5 10.55 16.25 -17.60
N LEU A 6 11.78 15.93 -17.22
CA LEU A 6 12.59 16.72 -16.31
C LEU A 6 13.79 17.25 -17.09
N LYS A 7 13.91 18.57 -17.13
CA LYS A 7 14.92 19.27 -17.92
C LYS A 7 15.74 20.20 -17.04
N PHE A 8 17.02 20.32 -17.37
CA PHE A 8 17.91 21.36 -16.86
C PHE A 8 18.47 22.14 -18.06
N ASN A 9 18.32 23.46 -18.04
CA ASN A 9 18.70 24.32 -19.15
C ASN A 9 18.12 23.86 -20.50
N GLU A 10 16.82 23.55 -20.52
CA GLU A 10 16.08 23.03 -21.68
C GLU A 10 16.50 21.64 -22.21
N GLN A 11 17.58 21.06 -21.65
CA GLN A 11 18.06 19.71 -21.95
C GLN A 11 17.46 18.69 -20.97
N HIS A 12 17.04 17.52 -21.46
CA HIS A 12 16.66 16.41 -20.58
C HIS A 12 17.86 15.96 -19.75
N ILE A 13 17.64 15.72 -18.46
CA ILE A 13 18.61 14.99 -17.65
C ILE A 13 18.63 13.51 -18.10
N PRO A 14 19.68 12.75 -17.74
CA PRO A 14 19.67 11.30 -17.95
C PRO A 14 18.38 10.66 -17.42
N ASP A 15 17.90 9.65 -18.16
CA ASP A 15 16.69 8.87 -17.87
C ASP A 15 15.35 9.61 -18.00
N SER A 16 15.38 10.90 -18.35
CA SER A 16 14.18 11.65 -18.74
C SER A 16 13.86 11.45 -20.23
N PRO A 17 12.57 11.30 -20.63
CA PRO A 17 11.38 11.35 -19.78
C PRO A 17 11.14 10.05 -19.00
N PHE A 18 10.69 10.20 -17.76
CA PHE A 18 10.34 9.09 -16.89
C PHE A 18 8.93 8.60 -17.19
N LYS A 19 8.77 7.29 -17.35
CA LYS A 19 7.45 6.66 -17.48
C LYS A 19 6.80 6.57 -16.10
N VAL A 20 5.60 7.11 -15.98
CA VAL A 20 4.83 7.08 -14.72
C VAL A 20 3.53 6.34 -14.94
N TYR A 21 3.25 5.42 -14.03
CA TYR A 21 1.96 4.77 -13.93
C TYR A 21 1.11 5.57 -12.94
N ILE A 22 0.10 6.24 -13.46
CA ILE A 22 -0.89 6.96 -12.64
C ILE A 22 -2.05 6.00 -12.43
N SER A 23 -2.20 5.51 -11.19
CA SER A 23 -3.42 4.81 -10.80
C SER A 23 -4.57 5.82 -10.84
N PRO A 24 -5.80 5.41 -11.22
CA PRO A 24 -6.98 6.25 -11.12
C PRO A 24 -7.09 6.88 -9.73
N ALA A 25 -7.76 8.04 -9.65
CA ALA A 25 -8.05 8.70 -8.38
C ALA A 25 -8.49 7.64 -7.37
N VAL A 26 -7.79 7.58 -6.24
CA VAL A 26 -8.08 6.67 -5.14
C VAL A 26 -9.58 6.80 -4.90
N GLY A 27 -10.35 5.78 -5.28
CA GLY A 27 -11.79 5.78 -5.06
C GLY A 27 -12.05 5.74 -3.56
N ASP A 28 -13.05 4.98 -3.14
CA ASP A 28 -13.32 4.83 -1.72
C ASP A 28 -12.18 4.16 -0.91
N ALA A 29 -11.13 3.66 -1.55
CA ALA A 29 -9.99 3.00 -0.89
C ALA A 29 -9.29 3.87 0.17
N HIS A 30 -9.26 5.21 0.01
CA HIS A 30 -8.69 6.12 1.01
C HIS A 30 -9.45 6.19 2.33
N LEU A 31 -10.68 5.67 2.36
CA LEU A 31 -11.51 5.59 3.56
C LEU A 31 -11.15 4.36 4.41
N LEU A 32 -10.42 3.38 3.85
CA LEU A 32 -10.01 2.20 4.60
C LEU A 32 -9.07 2.55 5.75
N GLU A 33 -9.35 1.99 6.93
CA GLU A 33 -8.51 2.12 8.12
C GLU A 33 -8.27 0.74 8.73
N VAL A 34 -7.00 0.42 9.04
CA VAL A 34 -6.67 -0.70 9.91
C VAL A 34 -6.73 -0.22 11.35
N ALA A 35 -7.60 -0.82 12.15
CA ALA A 35 -7.80 -0.45 13.55
C ALA A 35 -7.41 -1.60 14.49
N GLN A 36 -6.93 -1.22 15.68
CA GLN A 36 -6.49 -2.16 16.72
C GLN A 36 -5.45 -3.17 16.20
N PHE A 37 -4.53 -2.70 15.35
CA PHE A 37 -3.39 -3.51 14.98
C PHE A 37 -2.51 -3.71 16.23
N PRO A 38 -2.15 -4.95 16.58
CA PRO A 38 -1.45 -5.21 17.83
C PRO A 38 0.04 -4.95 17.68
N ASP A 39 0.64 -4.34 18.71
CA ASP A 39 2.08 -4.04 18.76
C ASP A 39 2.96 -5.30 18.77
N ASN A 40 2.38 -6.44 19.16
CA ASN A 40 3.03 -7.73 19.15
C ASN A 40 2.04 -8.86 18.81
N ALA A 41 2.56 -9.93 18.22
CA ALA A 41 1.85 -11.19 18.04
C ALA A 41 2.58 -12.29 18.80
N GLN A 42 1.84 -13.22 19.40
CA GLN A 42 2.42 -14.35 20.12
C GLN A 42 2.49 -15.58 19.20
N VAL A 43 3.61 -16.30 19.28
CA VAL A 43 3.78 -17.58 18.57
C VAL A 43 2.68 -18.54 18.99
N ASP A 44 2.12 -19.26 18.01
CA ASP A 44 1.03 -20.22 18.17
C ASP A 44 -0.26 -19.67 18.78
N LYS A 45 -0.44 -18.34 18.78
CA LYS A 45 -1.70 -17.71 19.20
C LYS A 45 -2.31 -16.87 18.08
N PRO A 46 -3.61 -17.06 17.80
CA PRO A 46 -4.29 -16.22 16.83
C PRO A 46 -4.29 -14.78 17.32
N THR A 47 -4.12 -13.86 16.36
CA THR A 47 -4.09 -12.42 16.59
C THR A 47 -5.12 -11.78 15.67
N GLN A 48 -5.81 -10.74 16.17
CA GLN A 48 -6.92 -10.10 15.48
C GLN A 48 -6.66 -8.61 15.33
N PHE A 49 -7.15 -8.05 14.23
CA PHE A 49 -7.21 -6.62 13.95
C PHE A 49 -8.51 -6.36 13.18
N TYR A 50 -8.91 -5.09 13.11
CA TYR A 50 -10.13 -4.68 12.42
C TYR A 50 -9.80 -3.91 11.15
N ILE A 51 -10.65 -4.07 10.13
CA ILE A 51 -10.66 -3.22 8.95
C ILE A 51 -11.95 -2.42 8.99
N ARG A 52 -11.84 -1.09 9.02
CA ARG A 52 -12.98 -0.19 8.91
C ARG A 52 -13.11 0.28 7.48
N LEU A 53 -14.31 0.09 6.93
CA LEU A 53 -14.61 0.52 5.56
C LEU A 53 -14.90 2.03 5.49
N ASN A 54 -15.35 2.65 6.58
CA ASN A 54 -15.69 4.08 6.66
C ASN A 54 -16.49 4.63 5.47
N GLY A 55 -17.46 3.84 4.98
CA GLY A 55 -18.31 4.22 3.85
C GLY A 55 -17.80 3.76 2.50
N ALA A 56 -16.65 3.09 2.45
CA ALA A 56 -16.11 2.54 1.23
C ALA A 56 -16.98 1.43 0.64
N LYS A 57 -17.26 1.54 -0.65
CA LYS A 57 -18.08 0.60 -1.41
C LYS A 57 -17.23 -0.15 -2.42
N GLY A 58 -17.54 -1.43 -2.59
CA GLY A 58 -16.82 -2.30 -3.50
C GLY A 58 -16.47 -3.66 -2.90
N SER A 59 -15.78 -4.47 -3.68
CA SER A 59 -15.18 -5.73 -3.26
C SER A 59 -13.85 -5.46 -2.55
N LEU A 60 -13.76 -5.84 -1.28
CA LEU A 60 -12.54 -5.78 -0.49
C LEU A 60 -11.69 -7.03 -0.72
N ASP A 61 -10.43 -6.83 -1.09
CA ASP A 61 -9.39 -7.86 -1.08
C ASP A 61 -8.27 -7.47 -0.10
N GLY A 62 -7.75 -8.44 0.62
CA GLY A 62 -6.79 -8.26 1.70
C GLY A 62 -5.70 -9.31 1.67
N ARG A 63 -4.44 -8.87 1.68
CA ARG A 63 -3.27 -9.75 1.74
C ARG A 63 -2.42 -9.42 2.95
N VAL A 64 -2.14 -10.44 3.75
CA VAL A 64 -1.16 -10.38 4.83
C VAL A 64 0.14 -10.98 4.32
N SER A 65 1.23 -10.23 4.45
CA SER A 65 2.58 -10.68 4.10
C SER A 65 3.48 -10.56 5.31
N VAL A 66 4.15 -11.66 5.69
CA VAL A 66 5.22 -11.62 6.69
C VAL A 66 6.53 -11.56 5.94
N ILE A 67 7.29 -10.48 6.16
CA ILE A 67 8.59 -10.30 5.56
C ILE A 67 9.64 -10.64 6.63
N TYR A 68 10.38 -11.72 6.37
CA TYR A 68 11.55 -12.07 7.14
C TYR A 68 12.80 -11.60 6.41
N VAL A 69 13.59 -10.73 7.04
CA VAL A 69 14.91 -10.32 6.58
C VAL A 69 15.91 -10.74 7.65
N LEU A 70 16.99 -11.40 7.22
CA LEU A 70 18.07 -11.79 8.11
C LEU A 70 18.56 -10.56 8.90
N GLU A 71 18.81 -10.73 10.20
CA GLU A 71 19.26 -9.65 11.11
C GLU A 71 18.29 -8.48 11.30
N SER A 72 17.02 -8.61 10.88
CA SER A 72 15.95 -7.63 11.14
C SER A 72 14.83 -8.22 11.99
N PRO A 73 14.11 -7.40 12.78
CA PRO A 73 12.84 -7.84 13.37
C PRO A 73 11.85 -8.20 12.26
N PHE A 74 11.02 -9.23 12.48
CA PHE A 74 9.96 -9.61 11.57
C PHE A 74 9.03 -8.42 11.31
N ARG A 75 8.71 -8.16 10.04
CA ARG A 75 7.72 -7.14 9.67
C ARG A 75 6.48 -7.82 9.13
N ILE A 76 5.33 -7.40 9.62
CA ILE A 76 4.03 -7.85 9.11
C ILE A 76 3.48 -6.69 8.28
N SER A 77 3.35 -6.89 6.97
CA SER A 77 2.75 -5.94 6.06
C SER A 77 1.34 -6.40 5.71
N ILE A 78 0.35 -5.55 5.95
CA ILE A 78 -1.02 -5.77 5.47
C ILE A 78 -1.24 -4.87 4.26
N THR A 79 -1.73 -5.46 3.18
CA THR A 79 -2.14 -4.75 1.96
C THR A 79 -3.63 -4.92 1.76
N LEU A 80 -4.36 -3.81 1.70
CA LEU A 80 -5.80 -3.78 1.44
C LEU A 80 -6.11 -3.10 0.11
N ARG A 81 -7.15 -3.60 -0.58
CA ARG A 81 -7.52 -3.21 -1.94
C ARG A 81 -9.05 -3.20 -2.06
N ILE A 82 -9.60 -2.20 -2.75
CA ILE A 82 -11.02 -2.16 -3.14
C ILE A 82 -11.08 -2.05 -4.66
N ASP A 83 -11.88 -2.91 -5.30
CA ASP A 83 -12.21 -2.86 -6.74
C ASP A 83 -10.98 -2.50 -7.61
N ASP A 84 -9.92 -3.30 -7.49
CA ASP A 84 -8.64 -3.18 -8.21
C ASP A 84 -7.81 -1.90 -7.98
N THR A 85 -8.15 -1.07 -6.99
CA THR A 85 -7.39 0.14 -6.59
C THR A 85 -6.48 -0.15 -5.38
N HIS A 86 -5.24 0.39 -5.35
CA HIS A 86 -4.18 0.14 -4.34
C HIS A 86 -3.60 1.47 -3.83
N LEU A 87 -3.00 1.64 -2.63
CA LEU A 87 -2.52 0.77 -1.55
C LEU A 87 -2.80 1.48 -0.20
N PHE A 88 -3.02 0.71 0.87
CA PHE A 88 -2.48 1.07 2.18
C PHE A 88 -1.50 -0.01 2.59
N GLU A 89 -0.26 0.40 2.88
CA GLU A 89 0.70 -0.41 3.61
C GLU A 89 0.67 0.10 5.05
N VAL A 90 0.24 -0.75 5.97
CA VAL A 90 0.47 -0.53 7.40
C VAL A 90 1.70 -1.36 7.76
N VAL A 91 2.78 -0.66 8.12
CA VAL A 91 4.09 -1.20 8.54
C VAL A 91 4.11 -1.35 10.05
#